data_AF-A0A7S2T0L8-F1
#
_entry.id   AF-A0A7S2T0L8-F1
#
_cell.length_a   1.000
_cell.length_b   1.000
_cell.length_c   1.000
_cell.angle_alpha   90.00
_cell.angle_beta   90.00
_cell.angle_gamma   90.00
#
_symmetry.space_group_name_H-M   'P 1'
#
loop_
_entity.id
_entity.type
_entity.pdbx_description
1 polymer ?
#
loop_
_entity_poly.entity_id
_entity_poly.type
_entity_poly.pdbx_seq_one_letter_code
_entity_poly.pdbx_strand_id
1 'polypeptide(L)'
;ERSRGGSRYNVVRNVLNSQSKSYLDVLHKYCKTKLVSALQHDQWKVSPVSRHIQDLVGWLSETTTSFGEDGSPVLAQTETRRKSDVIECVVLEGGKFHLVPSLVVFVQTVSDLISYSHKVPQLTTEVTHRLIELFKIYNALSCSLILGAGAMDKAGLKSISAKHLAATAQAISFIKRVLPLVKANLMSKLVPLHKNILAPQFRSLGKDLGEHHGRLEAKLVKIMQDRLSANLGVLASMSKTWDEQWSTAEDGSVEYKLSQFA
;
A
#
# COMPACT_ATOMS: atom_id res chain seq x y z
N GLU A 1 -48.70 -17.10 25.63
CA GLU A 1 -47.58 -16.14 25.83
C GLU A 1 -46.32 -16.36 25.00
N ARG A 2 -45.98 -17.59 24.55
CA ARG A 2 -44.75 -17.86 23.76
C ARG A 2 -44.62 -17.07 22.43
N SER A 3 -45.72 -16.73 21.77
CA SER A 3 -45.73 -15.96 20.50
C SER A 3 -45.30 -14.48 20.67
N ARG A 4 -45.66 -13.83 21.79
CA ARG A 4 -45.29 -12.42 22.06
C ARG A 4 -43.80 -12.25 22.38
N GLY A 5 -43.16 -13.26 22.99
CA GLY A 5 -41.72 -13.26 23.27
C GLY A 5 -40.86 -13.34 22.01
N GLY A 6 -41.23 -14.22 21.06
CA GLY A 6 -40.54 -14.33 19.76
C GLY A 6 -40.64 -13.07 18.90
N SER A 7 -41.80 -12.40 18.94
CA SER A 7 -42.00 -11.11 18.24
C SER A 7 -41.08 -10.01 18.80
N ARG A 8 -40.98 -9.88 20.13
CA ARG A 8 -40.08 -8.89 20.78
C ARG A 8 -38.61 -9.18 20.53
N TYR A 9 -38.19 -10.44 20.59
CA TYR A 9 -36.83 -10.86 20.25
C TYR A 9 -36.46 -10.48 18.81
N ASN A 10 -37.35 -10.73 17.84
CA ASN A 10 -37.12 -10.39 16.44
C ASN A 10 -37.01 -8.86 16.25
N VAL A 11 -37.82 -8.08 16.96
CA VAL A 11 -37.72 -6.61 16.93
C VAL A 11 -36.36 -6.14 17.43
N VAL A 12 -35.90 -6.60 18.60
CA VAL A 12 -34.58 -6.22 19.14
C VAL A 12 -33.46 -6.66 18.20
N ARG A 13 -33.51 -7.89 17.69
CA ARG A 13 -32.53 -8.40 16.72
C ARG A 13 -32.47 -7.55 15.46
N ASN A 14 -33.62 -7.16 14.92
CA ASN A 14 -33.71 -6.31 13.73
C ASN A 14 -33.17 -4.90 13.99
N VAL A 15 -33.50 -4.30 15.14
CA VAL A 15 -32.96 -2.99 15.53
C VAL A 15 -31.45 -3.07 15.71
N LEU A 16 -30.93 -4.07 16.42
CA LEU A 16 -29.48 -4.26 16.61
C LEU A 16 -28.76 -4.44 15.28
N ASN A 17 -29.31 -5.24 14.36
CA ASN A 17 -28.72 -5.43 13.04
C ASN A 17 -28.76 -4.14 12.21
N SER A 18 -29.86 -3.39 12.26
CA SER A 18 -29.99 -2.09 11.61
C SER A 18 -28.96 -1.08 12.14
N GLN A 19 -28.81 -1.00 13.47
CA GLN A 19 -27.81 -0.13 14.10
C GLN A 19 -26.39 -0.55 13.76
N SER A 20 -26.11 -1.86 13.73
CA SER A 20 -24.79 -2.38 13.32
C SER A 20 -24.46 -1.99 11.88
N LYS A 21 -25.44 -2.10 10.97
CA LYS A 21 -25.27 -1.66 9.56
C LYS A 21 -25.03 -0.16 9.46
N SER A 22 -25.82 0.64 10.16
CA SER A 22 -25.67 2.10 10.18
C SER A 22 -24.29 2.51 10.72
N TYR A 23 -23.83 1.87 11.80
CA TYR A 23 -22.49 2.08 12.32
C TYR A 23 -21.41 1.69 11.31
N LEU A 24 -21.56 0.54 10.63
CA LEU A 24 -20.61 0.12 9.59
C LEU A 24 -20.53 1.13 8.43
N ASP A 25 -21.65 1.73 8.03
CA ASP A 25 -21.66 2.75 6.97
C ASP A 25 -20.95 4.04 7.41
N VAL A 26 -21.16 4.48 8.66
CA VAL A 26 -20.45 5.64 9.25
C VAL A 26 -18.95 5.34 9.37
N LEU A 27 -18.60 4.16 9.89
CA LEU A 27 -17.22 3.70 10.02
C LEU A 27 -16.55 3.66 8.65
N HIS A 28 -17.17 3.04 7.65
CA HIS A 28 -16.63 2.98 6.30
C HIS A 28 -16.45 4.36 5.68
N LYS A 29 -17.41 5.28 5.85
CA LYS A 29 -17.29 6.66 5.37
C LYS A 29 -16.10 7.37 6.03
N TYR A 30 -15.92 7.19 7.34
CA TYR A 30 -14.79 7.73 8.09
C TYR A 30 -13.46 7.15 7.57
N CYS A 31 -13.36 5.82 7.49
CA CYS A 31 -12.20 5.09 6.97
C CYS A 31 -11.82 5.54 5.55
N LYS A 32 -12.81 5.63 4.65
CA LYS A 32 -12.62 6.11 3.28
C LYS A 32 -12.10 7.54 3.25
N THR A 33 -12.71 8.44 4.00
CA THR A 33 -12.31 9.87 4.03
C THR A 33 -10.90 10.01 4.58
N LYS A 34 -10.58 9.31 5.67
CA LYS A 34 -9.25 9.28 6.29
C LYS A 34 -8.20 8.75 5.32
N LEU A 35 -8.49 7.65 4.63
CA LEU A 35 -7.57 7.04 3.65
C LEU A 35 -7.33 7.95 2.44
N VAL A 36 -8.39 8.52 1.88
CA VAL A 36 -8.30 9.43 0.73
C VAL A 36 -7.49 10.67 1.10
N SER A 37 -7.75 11.28 2.26
CA SER A 37 -7.00 12.43 2.75
C SER A 37 -5.52 12.07 2.97
N ALA A 38 -5.23 10.93 3.59
CA ALA A 38 -3.85 10.47 3.80
C ALA A 38 -3.11 10.25 2.47
N LEU A 39 -3.77 9.70 1.44
CA LEU A 39 -3.20 9.53 0.11
C LEU A 39 -2.95 10.86 -0.61
N GLN A 40 -3.90 11.79 -0.55
CA GLN A 40 -3.81 13.07 -1.25
C GLN A 40 -2.67 13.96 -0.72
N HIS A 41 -2.36 13.85 0.58
CA HIS A 41 -1.29 14.62 1.21
C HIS A 41 0.00 13.83 1.41
N ASP A 42 0.07 12.58 0.92
CA ASP A 42 1.27 11.75 1.06
C ASP A 42 2.42 12.33 0.20
N GLN A 43 3.57 12.49 0.84
CA GLN A 43 4.82 12.90 0.19
C GLN A 43 5.59 11.70 -0.39
N TRP A 44 5.06 10.49 -0.23
CA TRP A 44 5.65 9.22 -0.70
C TRP A 44 7.07 9.04 -0.19
N LYS A 45 7.30 9.48 1.05
CA LYS A 45 8.55 9.34 1.77
C LYS A 45 8.40 8.19 2.75
N VAL A 46 9.35 7.26 2.70
CA VAL A 46 9.46 6.18 3.68
C VAL A 46 9.59 6.80 5.07
N SER A 47 8.75 6.33 5.99
CA SER A 47 8.76 6.75 7.39
C SER A 47 8.94 5.53 8.29
N PRO A 48 9.73 5.65 9.37
CA PRO A 48 9.76 4.61 10.38
C PRO A 48 8.39 4.52 11.06
N VAL A 49 7.99 3.31 11.44
CA VAL A 49 6.63 3.03 11.94
C VAL A 49 6.69 2.44 13.34
N SER A 50 5.58 2.53 14.07
CA SER A 50 5.48 1.88 15.37
C SER A 50 5.45 0.36 15.23
N ARG A 51 6.03 -0.37 16.20
CA ARG A 51 5.93 -1.83 16.30
C ARG A 51 4.48 -2.32 16.28
N HIS A 52 3.52 -1.53 16.75
CA HIS A 52 2.09 -1.85 16.65
C HIS A 52 1.65 -2.20 15.22
N ILE A 53 2.25 -1.58 14.19
CA ILE A 53 1.93 -1.90 12.79
C ILE A 53 2.45 -3.28 12.39
N GLN A 54 3.62 -3.68 12.89
CA GLN A 54 4.13 -5.03 12.70
C GLN A 54 3.18 -6.05 13.33
N ASP A 55 2.65 -5.76 14.51
CA ASP A 55 1.77 -6.68 15.20
C ASP A 55 0.41 -6.80 14.49
N LEU A 56 -0.13 -5.70 13.95
CA LEU A 56 -1.32 -5.74 13.09
C LEU A 56 -1.10 -6.60 11.84
N VAL A 57 0.07 -6.49 11.20
CA VAL A 57 0.42 -7.29 10.02
C VAL A 57 0.62 -8.76 10.38
N GLY A 58 1.23 -9.04 11.54
CA GLY A 58 1.34 -10.40 12.09
C GLY A 58 -0.04 -11.00 12.33
N TRP A 59 -0.93 -10.25 12.98
CA TRP A 59 -2.31 -10.65 13.22
C TRP A 59 -3.08 -10.94 11.92
N LEU A 60 -2.90 -10.14 10.87
CA LEU A 60 -3.49 -10.41 9.56
C LEU A 60 -2.98 -11.73 8.94
N SER A 61 -1.75 -12.12 9.24
CA SER A 61 -1.11 -13.33 8.72
C SER A 61 -1.53 -14.60 9.46
N GLU A 62 -1.92 -14.48 10.74
CA GLU A 62 -2.38 -15.61 11.54
C GLU A 62 -3.82 -15.97 11.15
N THR A 63 -3.97 -16.87 10.18
CA THR A 63 -5.27 -17.41 9.72
C THR A 63 -6.02 -18.21 10.79
N THR A 64 -5.37 -18.49 11.91
CA THR A 64 -5.89 -19.17 13.11
C THR A 64 -5.74 -18.27 14.33
N THR A 65 -6.41 -17.11 14.38
CA THR A 65 -6.34 -16.27 15.58
C THR A 65 -7.25 -16.82 16.68
N SER A 66 -6.68 -17.11 17.85
CA SER A 66 -7.40 -17.10 19.12
C SER A 66 -7.82 -15.66 19.43
N PHE A 67 -9.13 -15.38 19.44
CA PHE A 67 -9.67 -14.08 19.80
C PHE A 67 -9.71 -13.93 21.33
N GLY A 68 -9.39 -12.75 21.84
CA GLY A 68 -9.66 -12.41 23.23
C GLY A 68 -11.17 -12.24 23.44
N GLU A 69 -11.65 -12.29 24.68
CA GLU A 69 -13.08 -12.19 25.02
C GLU A 69 -13.75 -10.92 24.44
N ASP A 70 -12.96 -9.88 24.15
CA ASP A 70 -13.37 -8.56 23.67
C ASP A 70 -13.41 -8.43 22.12
N GLY A 71 -13.02 -9.49 21.41
CA GLY A 71 -12.92 -9.52 19.94
C GLY A 71 -11.82 -8.62 19.34
N SER A 72 -10.91 -8.12 20.17
CA SER A 72 -9.66 -7.47 19.74
C SER A 72 -8.62 -8.54 19.41
N PRO A 73 -7.64 -8.26 18.52
CA PRO A 73 -6.50 -9.14 18.31
C PRO A 73 -5.83 -9.42 19.66
N VAL A 74 -5.62 -10.69 20.02
CA VAL A 74 -4.72 -11.04 21.14
C VAL A 74 -3.31 -10.76 20.66
N LEU A 75 -2.91 -9.50 20.79
CA LEU A 75 -1.52 -9.11 20.71
C LEU A 75 -0.87 -9.77 21.91
N ALA A 76 -0.06 -10.81 21.69
CA ALA A 76 0.69 -11.45 22.76
C ALA A 76 1.39 -10.36 23.58
N GLN A 77 0.91 -10.12 24.80
CA GLN A 77 1.51 -9.17 25.72
C GLN A 77 2.87 -9.74 26.08
N THR A 78 3.87 -9.41 25.28
CA THR A 78 5.25 -9.68 25.64
C THR A 78 5.59 -8.65 26.69
N GLU A 79 5.42 -9.01 27.96
CA GLU A 79 5.97 -8.31 29.11
C GLU A 79 7.51 -8.34 29.03
N THR A 80 8.08 -7.60 28.09
CA THR A 80 9.48 -7.18 28.06
C THR A 80 9.54 -5.82 27.39
N ARG A 81 9.11 -4.81 28.16
CA ARG A 81 9.41 -3.41 27.90
C ARG A 81 10.94 -3.26 27.80
N ARG A 82 11.48 -3.16 26.57
CA ARG A 82 12.67 -2.38 26.12
C ARG A 82 13.29 -2.96 24.83
N LYS A 83 13.06 -2.30 23.68
CA LYS A 83 14.05 -1.80 22.69
C LYS A 83 13.34 -1.43 21.37
N SER A 84 13.26 -0.12 21.14
CA SER A 84 12.68 0.60 20.00
C SER A 84 11.20 0.31 19.70
N ASP A 85 10.30 1.16 20.19
CA ASP A 85 8.89 1.21 19.75
C ASP A 85 8.75 1.58 18.26
N VAL A 86 9.85 1.97 17.64
CA VAL A 86 9.95 2.41 16.24
C VAL A 86 10.80 1.42 15.45
N ILE A 87 10.24 0.92 14.35
CA ILE A 87 10.88 0.00 13.40
C ILE A 87 11.02 0.69 12.03
N GLU A 88 12.11 0.41 11.31
CA GLU A 88 12.36 1.00 9.99
C GLU A 88 11.52 0.33 8.89
N CYS A 89 11.28 -0.97 9.01
CA CYS A 89 10.50 -1.75 8.06
C CYS A 89 9.65 -2.80 8.76
N VAL A 90 8.55 -3.17 8.11
CA VAL A 90 7.65 -4.25 8.52
C VAL A 90 8.01 -5.51 7.74
N VAL A 91 8.02 -6.65 8.42
CA VAL A 91 8.26 -7.96 7.82
C VAL A 91 6.92 -8.65 7.57
N LEU A 92 6.70 -9.11 6.35
CA LEU A 92 5.54 -9.89 5.94
C LEU A 92 5.99 -11.05 5.04
N GLU A 93 5.69 -12.29 5.44
CA GLU A 93 6.07 -13.52 4.72
C GLU A 93 7.58 -13.57 4.36
N GLY A 94 8.44 -13.09 5.25
CA GLY A 94 9.90 -13.01 5.04
C GLY A 94 10.38 -11.81 4.20
N GLY A 95 9.47 -11.04 3.59
CA GLY A 95 9.79 -9.80 2.87
C GLY A 95 9.83 -8.57 3.78
N LYS A 96 10.83 -7.69 3.59
CA LYS A 96 10.93 -6.40 4.29
C LYS A 96 10.26 -5.29 3.51
N PHE A 97 9.33 -4.58 4.14
CA PHE A 97 8.56 -3.50 3.53
C PHE A 97 8.72 -2.20 4.31
N HIS A 98 9.20 -1.17 3.63
CA HIS A 98 9.18 0.20 4.12
C HIS A 98 7.83 0.81 3.82
N LEU A 99 7.21 1.43 4.83
CA LEU A 99 5.87 1.97 4.71
C LEU A 99 5.90 3.48 4.48
N VAL A 100 4.91 3.95 3.73
CA VAL A 100 4.57 5.37 3.60
C VAL A 100 3.39 5.70 4.53
N PRO A 101 3.20 6.96 4.95
CA PRO A 101 2.12 7.34 5.86
C PRO A 101 0.73 6.89 5.41
N SER A 102 0.39 7.00 4.12
CA SER A 102 -0.91 6.52 3.61
C SER A 102 -1.09 5.01 3.75
N LEU A 103 0.00 4.24 3.65
CA LEU A 103 -0.02 2.79 3.79
C LEU A 103 -0.21 2.35 5.25
N VAL A 104 0.34 3.11 6.20
CA VAL A 104 0.09 2.89 7.64
C VAL A 104 -1.39 3.05 7.96
N VAL A 105 -2.00 4.14 7.47
CA VAL A 105 -3.44 4.39 7.60
C VAL A 105 -4.26 3.29 6.96
N PHE A 106 -3.83 2.79 5.79
CA PHE A 106 -4.48 1.67 5.12
C PHE A 106 -4.46 0.39 5.96
N VAL A 107 -3.29 0.00 6.50
CA VAL A 107 -3.15 -1.22 7.34
C VAL A 107 -4.04 -1.15 8.58
N GLN A 108 -4.05 -0.01 9.28
CA GLN A 108 -4.90 0.22 10.44
C GLN A 108 -6.38 0.09 10.06
N THR A 109 -6.79 0.79 9.00
CA THR A 109 -8.19 0.78 8.52
C THR A 109 -8.66 -0.62 8.13
N VAL A 110 -7.82 -1.37 7.42
CA VAL A 110 -8.11 -2.76 7.04
C VAL A 110 -8.24 -3.63 8.29
N SER A 111 -7.35 -3.46 9.25
CA SER A 111 -7.36 -4.24 10.49
C SER A 111 -8.58 -3.95 11.36
N ASP A 112 -9.01 -2.68 11.45
CA ASP A 112 -10.20 -2.26 12.17
C ASP A 112 -11.47 -2.87 11.58
N LEU A 113 -11.60 -2.85 10.25
CA LEU A 113 -12.76 -3.44 9.57
C LEU A 113 -12.78 -4.96 9.69
N ILE A 114 -11.63 -5.63 9.59
CA ILE A 114 -11.56 -7.08 9.81
C ILE A 114 -11.91 -7.40 11.26
N SER A 115 -11.42 -6.63 12.23
CA SER A 115 -11.78 -6.78 13.65
C SER A 115 -13.30 -6.60 13.86
N TYR A 116 -13.90 -5.61 13.20
CA TYR A 116 -15.35 -5.42 13.20
C TYR A 116 -16.10 -6.64 12.66
N SER A 117 -15.63 -7.26 11.58
CA SER A 117 -16.23 -8.50 11.05
C SER A 117 -16.15 -9.68 12.02
N HIS A 118 -15.15 -9.71 12.91
CA HIS A 118 -15.05 -10.71 13.97
C HIS A 118 -16.08 -10.46 15.07
N LYS A 119 -16.26 -9.20 15.47
CA LYS A 119 -17.24 -8.81 16.51
C LYS A 119 -18.69 -8.92 16.03
N VAL A 120 -18.95 -8.70 14.74
CA VAL A 120 -20.29 -8.74 14.13
C VAL A 120 -20.31 -9.66 12.90
N PRO A 121 -20.24 -11.00 13.05
CA PRO A 121 -20.08 -11.95 11.94
C PRO A 121 -21.20 -11.87 10.89
N GLN A 122 -22.41 -11.50 11.31
CA GLN A 122 -23.58 -11.33 10.42
C GLN A 122 -23.40 -10.25 9.35
N LEU A 123 -22.43 -9.33 9.52
CA LEU A 123 -22.09 -8.28 8.55
C LEU A 123 -20.80 -8.55 7.77
N THR A 124 -20.25 -9.77 7.84
CA THR A 124 -18.97 -10.08 7.18
C THR A 124 -19.02 -9.85 5.67
N THR A 125 -20.17 -10.10 5.02
CA THR A 125 -20.34 -9.88 3.58
C THR A 125 -20.22 -8.39 3.25
N GLU A 126 -20.94 -7.55 3.99
CA GLU A 126 -20.93 -6.09 3.86
C GLU A 126 -19.53 -5.53 4.11
N VAL A 127 -18.87 -5.98 5.18
CA VAL A 127 -17.47 -5.60 5.49
C VAL A 127 -16.52 -5.99 4.35
N THR A 128 -16.71 -7.18 3.77
CA THR A 128 -15.88 -7.64 2.64
C THR A 128 -16.01 -6.71 1.44
N HIS A 129 -17.23 -6.26 1.11
CA HIS A 129 -17.44 -5.27 0.05
C HIS A 129 -16.77 -3.93 0.36
N ARG A 130 -16.85 -3.46 1.61
CA ARG A 130 -16.20 -2.22 2.05
C ARG A 130 -14.68 -2.30 1.93
N LEU A 131 -14.09 -3.42 2.33
CA LEU A 131 -12.65 -3.67 2.18
C LEU A 131 -12.24 -3.69 0.71
N ILE A 132 -12.95 -4.42 -0.17
CA ILE A 132 -12.68 -4.41 -1.62
C ILE A 132 -12.71 -2.98 -2.18
N GLU A 133 -13.66 -2.16 -1.75
CA GLU A 133 -13.74 -0.74 -2.15
C GLU A 133 -12.48 0.04 -1.71
N LEU A 134 -12.01 -0.13 -0.47
CA LEU A 134 -10.81 0.57 0.01
C LEU A 134 -9.54 0.18 -0.76
N PHE A 135 -9.38 -1.10 -1.10
CA PHE A 135 -8.26 -1.54 -1.94
C PHE A 135 -8.33 -0.92 -3.34
N LYS A 136 -9.52 -0.88 -3.95
CA LYS A 136 -9.73 -0.22 -5.25
C LYS A 136 -9.42 1.27 -5.19
N ILE A 137 -9.85 1.95 -4.12
CA ILE A 137 -9.56 3.37 -3.89
C ILE A 137 -8.06 3.60 -3.78
N TYR A 138 -7.34 2.79 -2.98
CA TYR A 138 -5.89 2.92 -2.84
C TYR A 138 -5.21 2.74 -4.20
N ASN A 139 -5.55 1.69 -4.95
CA ASN A 139 -4.97 1.41 -6.26
C ASN A 139 -5.21 2.56 -7.26
N ALA A 140 -6.45 3.01 -7.38
CA ALA A 140 -6.83 4.06 -8.33
C ALA A 140 -6.19 5.41 -7.98
N LEU A 141 -6.22 5.81 -6.71
CA LEU A 141 -5.65 7.09 -6.27
C LEU A 141 -4.14 7.10 -6.33
N SER A 142 -3.45 6.05 -5.89
CA SER A 142 -1.99 5.99 -6.01
C SER A 142 -1.55 6.03 -7.48
N CYS A 143 -2.28 5.35 -8.37
CA CYS A 143 -2.03 5.42 -9.81
C CYS A 143 -2.23 6.86 -10.36
N SER A 144 -3.32 7.55 -10.02
CA SER A 144 -3.56 8.91 -10.52
C SER A 144 -2.60 9.94 -9.92
N LEU A 145 -2.26 9.81 -8.63
CA LEU A 145 -1.35 10.70 -7.93
C LEU A 145 0.08 10.60 -8.48
N ILE A 146 0.55 9.39 -8.82
CA ILE A 146 1.95 9.16 -9.21
C ILE A 146 2.13 9.08 -10.72
N LEU A 147 1.34 8.25 -11.40
CA LEU A 147 1.43 8.10 -12.86
C LEU A 147 0.74 9.26 -13.58
N GLY A 148 -0.39 9.74 -13.04
CA GLY A 148 -1.12 10.91 -13.55
C GLY A 148 -0.64 12.26 -13.00
N ALA A 149 0.47 12.28 -12.25
CA ALA A 149 1.06 13.47 -11.64
C ALA A 149 0.13 14.28 -10.70
N GLY A 150 -1.01 13.71 -10.25
CA GLY A 150 -1.94 14.40 -9.37
C GLY A 150 -1.38 14.76 -7.98
N ALA A 151 -0.28 14.13 -7.55
CA ALA A 151 0.39 14.48 -6.31
C ALA A 151 1.12 15.83 -6.38
N MET A 152 1.39 16.36 -7.58
CA MET A 152 1.95 17.72 -7.72
C MET A 152 0.96 18.76 -7.21
N ASP A 153 -0.31 18.62 -7.55
CA ASP A 153 -1.37 19.54 -7.13
C ASP A 153 -1.86 19.26 -5.70
N LYS A 154 -2.03 17.98 -5.33
CA LYS A 154 -2.66 17.59 -4.05
C LYS A 154 -1.69 17.53 -2.88
N ALA A 155 -0.49 17.01 -3.09
CA ALA A 155 0.55 16.92 -2.07
C ALA A 155 1.57 18.07 -2.16
N GLY A 156 1.49 18.92 -3.19
CA GLY A 156 2.43 20.03 -3.37
C GLY A 156 3.84 19.58 -3.79
N LEU A 157 3.97 18.39 -4.40
CA LEU A 157 5.25 17.91 -4.89
C LEU A 157 5.72 18.73 -6.09
N LYS A 158 6.94 19.29 -6.02
CA LYS A 158 7.55 20.02 -7.15
C LYS A 158 7.73 19.14 -8.40
N SER A 159 8.00 17.85 -8.19
CA SER A 159 8.10 16.87 -9.27
C SER A 159 7.91 15.45 -8.75
N ILE A 160 7.46 14.56 -9.63
CA ILE A 160 7.42 13.12 -9.37
C ILE A 160 8.75 12.50 -9.78
N SER A 161 9.55 12.12 -8.78
CA SER A 161 10.90 11.58 -8.97
C SER A 161 10.92 10.05 -8.82
N ALA A 162 12.02 9.41 -9.25
CA ALA A 162 12.20 7.97 -9.16
C ALA A 162 12.01 7.43 -7.71
N LYS A 163 12.40 8.20 -6.69
CA LYS A 163 12.16 7.82 -5.28
C LYS A 163 10.66 7.71 -4.94
N HIS A 164 9.81 8.59 -5.48
CA HIS A 164 8.36 8.52 -5.24
C HIS A 164 7.78 7.28 -5.91
N LEU A 165 8.18 7.00 -7.17
CA LEU A 165 7.77 5.78 -7.87
C LEU A 165 8.20 4.51 -7.13
N ALA A 166 9.44 4.46 -6.62
CA ALA A 166 9.94 3.32 -5.87
C ALA A 166 9.15 3.10 -4.57
N ALA A 167 8.87 4.16 -3.82
CA ALA A 167 8.06 4.08 -2.60
C ALA A 167 6.62 3.61 -2.89
N THR A 168 5.98 4.14 -3.94
CA THR A 168 4.65 3.68 -4.37
C THR A 168 4.69 2.24 -4.86
N ALA A 169 5.71 1.84 -5.63
CA ALA A 169 5.88 0.47 -6.09
C ALA A 169 5.98 -0.48 -4.91
N GLN A 170 6.77 -0.15 -3.88
CA GLN A 170 6.87 -0.91 -2.64
C GLN A 170 5.53 -0.99 -1.90
N ALA A 171 4.78 0.12 -1.82
CA ALA A 171 3.46 0.14 -1.19
C ALA A 171 2.45 -0.77 -1.90
N ILE A 172 2.38 -0.71 -3.24
CA ILE A 172 1.52 -1.59 -4.04
C ILE A 172 1.98 -3.05 -3.90
N SER A 173 3.29 -3.29 -3.88
CA SER A 173 3.86 -4.62 -3.66
C SER A 173 3.43 -5.20 -2.31
N PHE A 174 3.40 -4.39 -1.26
CA PHE A 174 2.92 -4.78 0.06
C PHE A 174 1.41 -5.09 0.05
N ILE A 175 0.59 -4.20 -0.53
CA ILE A 175 -0.87 -4.41 -0.63
C ILE A 175 -1.20 -5.70 -1.39
N LYS A 176 -0.42 -6.06 -2.42
CA LYS A 176 -0.55 -7.34 -3.13
C LYS A 176 -0.34 -8.56 -2.22
N ARG A 177 0.56 -8.50 -1.22
CA ARG A 177 0.76 -9.58 -0.24
C ARG A 177 -0.33 -9.59 0.84
N VAL A 178 -0.81 -8.42 1.24
CA VAL A 178 -1.92 -8.33 2.22
C VAL A 178 -3.25 -8.82 1.64
N LEU A 179 -3.52 -8.59 0.35
CA LEU A 179 -4.78 -8.98 -0.29
C LEU A 179 -5.19 -10.45 -0.09
N PRO A 180 -4.34 -11.47 -0.34
CA PRO A 180 -4.69 -12.86 -0.08
C PRO A 180 -4.92 -13.16 1.40
N LEU A 181 -4.21 -12.51 2.33
CA LEU A 181 -4.41 -12.65 3.77
C LEU A 181 -5.80 -12.15 4.18
N VAL A 182 -6.20 -10.97 3.71
CA VAL A 182 -7.53 -10.40 3.93
C VAL A 182 -8.61 -11.31 3.34
N LYS A 183 -8.40 -11.82 2.12
CA LYS A 183 -9.31 -12.77 1.48
C LYS A 183 -9.48 -14.03 2.34
N ALA A 184 -8.40 -14.63 2.83
CA ALA A 184 -8.46 -15.84 3.65
C ALA A 184 -9.26 -15.62 4.95
N ASN A 185 -8.98 -14.51 5.65
CA ASN A 185 -9.67 -14.13 6.89
C ASN A 185 -11.19 -13.95 6.73
N LEU A 186 -11.64 -13.41 5.60
CA LEU A 186 -13.05 -13.13 5.36
C LEU A 186 -13.78 -14.35 4.75
N MET A 187 -13.12 -15.06 3.82
CA MET A 187 -13.74 -16.19 3.12
C MET A 187 -14.00 -17.39 4.02
N SER A 188 -13.28 -17.56 5.13
CA SER A 188 -13.53 -18.65 6.08
C SER A 188 -14.93 -18.55 6.72
N LYS A 189 -15.45 -17.33 6.90
CA LYS A 189 -16.70 -17.05 7.62
C LYS A 189 -17.94 -16.90 6.74
N LEU A 190 -17.78 -16.84 5.43
CA LEU A 190 -18.86 -16.60 4.49
C LEU A 190 -19.59 -17.89 4.08
N VAL A 191 -20.85 -17.76 3.69
CA VAL A 191 -21.63 -18.85 3.08
C VAL A 191 -21.14 -19.10 1.65
N PRO A 192 -21.15 -20.35 1.12
CA PRO A 192 -20.60 -20.67 -0.21
C PRO A 192 -21.08 -19.78 -1.36
N LEU A 193 -22.36 -19.37 -1.35
CA LEU A 193 -22.92 -18.47 -2.34
C LEU A 193 -22.16 -17.13 -2.42
N HIS A 194 -21.90 -16.51 -1.26
CA HIS A 194 -21.17 -15.24 -1.21
C HIS A 194 -19.70 -15.40 -1.57
N LYS A 195 -19.08 -16.55 -1.23
CA LYS A 195 -17.70 -16.85 -1.65
C LYS A 195 -17.56 -16.86 -3.17
N ASN A 196 -18.52 -17.46 -3.88
CA ASN A 196 -18.51 -17.53 -5.34
C ASN A 196 -18.63 -16.16 -6.01
N ILE A 197 -19.36 -15.22 -5.40
CA ILE A 197 -19.54 -13.85 -5.91
C ILE A 197 -18.33 -12.96 -5.60
N LEU A 198 -17.73 -13.12 -4.42
CA LEU A 198 -16.65 -12.24 -3.94
C LEU A 198 -15.27 -12.71 -4.40
N ALA A 199 -15.02 -14.01 -4.56
CA ALA A 199 -13.72 -14.53 -4.97
C ALA A 199 -13.24 -13.98 -6.34
N PRO A 200 -14.09 -13.81 -7.37
CA PRO A 200 -13.72 -13.13 -8.62
C PRO A 200 -13.32 -11.68 -8.42
N GLN A 201 -13.96 -10.94 -7.50
CA GLN A 201 -13.62 -9.54 -7.22
C GLN A 201 -12.22 -9.41 -6.62
N PHE A 202 -11.84 -10.29 -5.69
CA PHE A 202 -10.46 -10.36 -5.18
C PHE A 202 -9.45 -10.69 -6.28
N ARG A 203 -9.80 -11.60 -7.20
CA ARG A 203 -8.94 -11.96 -8.33
C ARG A 203 -8.72 -10.78 -9.27
N SER A 204 -9.80 -10.08 -9.63
CA SER A 204 -9.73 -8.86 -10.45
C SER A 204 -8.86 -7.80 -9.78
N LEU A 205 -9.09 -7.55 -8.49
CA LEU A 205 -8.30 -6.58 -7.74
C LEU A 205 -6.81 -6.94 -7.68
N GLY A 206 -6.48 -8.23 -7.52
CA GLY A 206 -5.10 -8.71 -7.59
C GLY A 206 -4.45 -8.46 -8.95
N LYS A 207 -5.21 -8.63 -10.05
CA LYS A 207 -4.78 -8.30 -11.40
C LYS A 207 -4.53 -6.79 -11.55
N ASP A 208 -5.48 -5.96 -11.13
CA ASP A 208 -5.38 -4.50 -11.25
C ASP A 208 -4.18 -3.93 -10.48
N LEU A 209 -3.90 -4.47 -9.28
CA LEU A 209 -2.70 -4.12 -8.49
C LEU A 209 -1.42 -4.59 -9.18
N GLY A 210 -1.45 -5.76 -9.83
CA GLY A 210 -0.33 -6.29 -10.61
C GLY A 210 0.01 -5.42 -11.82
N GLU A 211 -1.00 -5.03 -12.59
CA GLU A 211 -0.87 -4.12 -13.74
C GLU A 211 -0.33 -2.76 -13.31
N HIS A 212 -0.87 -2.19 -12.22
CA HIS A 212 -0.36 -0.92 -11.68
C HIS A 212 1.10 -1.03 -11.24
N HIS A 213 1.48 -2.10 -10.52
CA HIS A 213 2.87 -2.35 -10.12
C HIS A 213 3.81 -2.41 -11.33
N GLY A 214 3.43 -3.18 -12.37
CA GLY A 214 4.23 -3.30 -13.60
C GLY A 214 4.39 -1.97 -14.34
N ARG A 215 3.35 -1.10 -14.35
CA ARG A 215 3.44 0.26 -14.91
C ARG A 215 4.41 1.15 -14.13
N LEU A 216 4.48 1.02 -12.81
CA LEU A 216 5.44 1.74 -11.97
C LEU A 216 6.88 1.30 -12.27
N GLU A 217 7.11 -0.02 -12.32
CA GLU A 217 8.43 -0.60 -12.65
C GLU A 217 8.88 -0.20 -14.06
N ALA A 218 8.01 -0.30 -15.06
CA ALA A 218 8.31 0.13 -16.42
C ALA A 218 8.69 1.62 -16.49
N LYS A 219 7.98 2.49 -15.76
CA LYS A 219 8.30 3.92 -15.72
C LYS A 219 9.63 4.19 -15.01
N LEU A 220 9.96 3.43 -13.95
CA LEU A 220 11.27 3.50 -13.30
C LEU A 220 12.41 3.10 -14.24
N VAL A 221 12.27 1.96 -14.92
CA VAL A 221 13.26 1.47 -15.90
C VAL A 221 13.46 2.51 -17.01
N LYS A 222 12.37 3.08 -17.54
CA LYS A 222 12.46 4.14 -18.55
C LYS A 222 13.24 5.35 -18.05
N ILE A 223 12.94 5.86 -16.85
CA ILE A 223 13.68 6.97 -16.25
C ILE A 223 15.17 6.63 -16.11
N MET A 224 15.51 5.40 -15.73
CA MET A 224 16.90 4.96 -15.61
C MET A 224 17.60 4.88 -16.98
N GLN A 225 16.93 4.38 -18.01
CA GLN A 225 17.43 4.32 -19.39
C GLN A 225 17.67 5.72 -19.96
N ASP A 226 16.75 6.66 -19.75
CA ASP A 226 16.88 8.05 -20.19
C ASP A 226 18.11 8.70 -19.52
N ARG A 227 18.31 8.46 -18.21
CA ARG A 227 19.48 8.97 -17.47
C ARG A 227 20.80 8.37 -17.93
N LEU A 228 20.83 7.06 -18.18
CA LEU A 228 22.01 6.38 -18.71
C LEU A 228 22.38 6.94 -20.09
N SER A 229 21.40 7.10 -20.97
CA SER A 229 21.62 7.63 -22.32
C SER A 229 22.16 9.06 -22.29
N ALA A 230 21.62 9.92 -21.41
CA ALA A 230 22.13 11.27 -21.22
C ALA A 230 23.59 11.27 -20.74
N ASN A 231 23.93 10.43 -19.76
CA ASN A 231 25.29 10.32 -19.24
C ASN A 231 26.28 9.79 -20.28
N LEU A 232 25.87 8.80 -21.09
CA LEU A 232 26.68 8.29 -22.19
C LEU A 232 26.93 9.36 -23.27
N GLY A 233 25.93 10.21 -23.54
CA GLY A 233 26.10 11.36 -24.44
C GLY A 233 27.14 12.36 -23.93
N VAL A 234 27.12 12.67 -22.63
CA VAL A 234 28.13 13.53 -21.99
C VAL A 234 29.52 12.89 -22.08
N LEU A 235 29.66 11.60 -21.74
CA LEU A 235 30.94 10.90 -21.85
C LEU A 235 31.47 10.85 -23.29
N ALA A 236 30.59 10.64 -24.27
CA ALA A 236 30.97 10.67 -25.68
C ALA A 236 31.45 12.07 -26.12
N SER A 237 30.79 13.14 -25.66
CA SER A 237 31.27 14.50 -25.90
C SER A 237 32.63 14.77 -25.24
N MET A 238 32.83 14.32 -24.00
CA MET A 238 34.11 14.46 -23.30
C MET A 238 35.22 13.69 -24.00
N SER A 239 34.94 12.47 -24.49
CA SER A 239 35.90 11.67 -25.28
C SER A 239 36.32 12.41 -26.55
N LYS A 240 35.38 13.02 -27.27
CA LYS A 240 35.71 13.80 -28.48
C LYS A 240 36.57 15.02 -28.15
N THR A 241 36.21 15.76 -27.11
CA THR A 241 37.00 16.91 -26.66
C THR A 241 38.38 16.48 -26.18
N TRP A 242 38.50 15.30 -25.56
CA TRP A 242 39.79 14.69 -25.28
C TRP A 242 40.53 14.40 -26.58
N ASP A 243 40.00 13.61 -27.50
CA ASP A 243 40.67 13.31 -28.78
C ASP A 243 41.12 14.56 -29.55
N GLU A 244 40.38 15.67 -29.47
CA GLU A 244 40.73 16.97 -30.08
C GLU A 244 41.90 17.69 -29.39
N GLN A 245 42.18 17.40 -28.11
CA GLN A 245 43.28 17.98 -27.33
C GLN A 245 44.64 17.35 -27.62
N TRP A 246 44.70 16.23 -28.33
CA TRP A 246 45.96 15.61 -28.75
C TRP A 246 46.05 15.61 -30.28
N SER A 247 47.13 16.17 -30.84
CA SER A 247 47.41 16.12 -32.29
C SER A 247 48.74 15.44 -32.57
N THR A 248 48.79 14.67 -33.64
CA THR A 248 50.03 14.09 -34.16
C THR A 248 50.73 15.10 -35.07
N ALA A 249 51.96 15.48 -34.71
CA ALA A 249 52.82 16.35 -35.51
C ALA A 249 53.36 15.59 -36.74
N GLU A 250 53.87 16.31 -37.74
CA GLU A 250 54.38 15.74 -38.99
C GLU A 250 55.57 14.77 -38.80
N ASP A 251 56.27 14.83 -37.66
CA ASP A 251 57.35 13.89 -37.32
C ASP A 251 56.87 12.60 -36.62
N GLY A 252 55.57 12.48 -36.33
CA GLY A 252 54.95 11.35 -35.64
C GLY A 252 54.84 11.50 -34.12
N SER A 253 55.34 12.57 -33.52
CA SER A 253 55.17 12.88 -32.10
C SER A 253 53.73 13.30 -31.77
N VAL A 254 53.23 12.88 -30.59
CA VAL A 254 51.91 13.27 -30.09
C VAL A 254 52.06 14.51 -29.22
N GLU A 255 51.57 15.65 -29.69
CA GLU A 255 51.58 16.91 -28.95
C GLU A 255 50.21 17.18 -28.30
N TYR A 256 50.24 17.60 -27.03
CA TYR A 256 49.06 18.12 -26.36
C TYR A 256 48.82 19.56 -26.84
N LYS A 257 47.67 19.82 -27.45
CA LYS A 257 47.20 21.18 -27.70
C LYS A 257 46.78 21.80 -26.38
N LEU A 258 47.65 22.63 -25.80
CA LEU A 258 47.25 23.52 -24.70
C LEU A 258 46.05 24.35 -25.17
N SER A 259 44.86 23.98 -24.70
CA SER A 259 43.70 24.86 -24.81
C SER A 259 44.07 26.15 -24.08
N GLN A 260 44.14 27.27 -24.82
CA GLN A 260 44.22 28.60 -24.24
C GLN A 260 42.94 28.81 -23.40
N PHE A 261 42.98 28.41 -22.14
CA PHE A 261 42.06 28.93 -21.14
C PHE A 261 42.50 30.37 -20.86
N ALA A 262 41.88 31.30 -21.58
CA ALA A 262 41.70 32.69 -21.17
C ALA A 262 40.21 32.88 -20.85
#